data_AF-A0A5M6BQC8-F1
#
_entry.id   AF-A0A5M6BQC8-F1
#
_cell.length_a   1.000
_cell.length_b   1.000
_cell.length_c   1.000
_cell.angle_alpha   90.00
_cell.angle_beta   90.00
_cell.angle_gamma   90.00
#
_symmetry.space_group_name_H-M   'P 1'
#
loop_
_entity.id
_entity.type
_entity.pdbx_description
1 polymer ?
#
loop_
_entity_poly.entity_id
_entity_poly.type
_entity_poly.pdbx_seq_one_letter_code
_entity_poly.pdbx_strand_id
1 'polypeptide(L)'
;MAYLELPRPVHTALDILLPPIIRVFVLPPTTIYHTLRYLLYEPPFPGCTFRHYIAINRRRVFYGWLGWARLPAGDVEYDIIPPSSEKYLKTCRVTRVECSPYEEDEYSPWVLRQGREEVTTRAVPGFWIERIGETDEDLDRPARPEERLVFFIIGGGYVGGHPLRIHTAWSIAELTDVRVFCVNYRKSLSADSAFPASLLDCLAGLQYVVQERGFEAKNIMLCGDSAGANASLALARCLGEMESAGGRRFGQVGSMCLHSPWSDMTSSFPSVRANRYTDHLVDLTTVNIPSHTRHFPNNKSNLYFSPALTTSGGFGYLVSHQTKVYISAGTAEAFYDEILALHHAMKRDGVDVQLRTLDGATHSDFVWLDRNEIDSMGWTWTILRKDFEDFWKRVTRGM
;
A
#
# COMPACT_ATOMS: atom_id res chain seq x y z
N MET A 1 -6.57 -11.27 21.79
CA MET A 1 -5.63 -10.96 22.90
C MET A 1 -4.76 -12.17 23.28
N ALA A 2 -5.30 -13.37 23.53
CA ALA A 2 -4.51 -14.50 24.03
C ALA A 2 -3.33 -14.99 23.16
N TYR A 3 -3.34 -14.74 21.84
CA TYR A 3 -2.29 -15.22 20.93
C TYR A 3 -1.10 -14.25 20.75
N LEU A 4 -1.23 -12.97 21.15
CA LEU A 4 -0.18 -11.96 21.04
C LEU A 4 0.83 -12.00 22.22
N GLU A 5 0.58 -12.85 23.21
CA GLU A 5 1.33 -12.92 24.47
C GLU A 5 2.18 -14.19 24.65
N LEU A 6 2.25 -15.10 23.66
CA LEU A 6 3.08 -16.29 23.84
C LEU A 6 4.57 -15.90 23.94
N PRO A 7 5.36 -16.63 24.75
CA PRO A 7 6.80 -16.42 24.83
C PRO A 7 7.46 -16.53 23.45
N ARG A 8 8.49 -15.71 23.18
CA ARG A 8 9.22 -15.69 21.90
C ARG A 8 9.62 -17.10 21.38
N PRO A 9 10.12 -18.04 22.22
CA PRO A 9 10.47 -19.38 21.75
C PRO A 9 9.28 -20.18 21.20
N VAL A 10 8.09 -20.03 21.80
CA VAL A 10 6.86 -20.71 21.36
C VAL A 10 6.44 -20.20 19.99
N HIS A 11 6.50 -18.89 19.77
CA HIS A 11 6.23 -18.32 18.45
C HIS A 11 7.23 -18.75 17.40
N THR A 12 8.54 -18.71 17.72
CA THR A 12 9.56 -19.19 16.77
C THR A 12 9.33 -20.66 16.39
N ALA A 13 8.95 -21.51 17.33
CA ALA A 13 8.58 -22.88 17.03
C ALA A 13 7.33 -22.96 16.12
N LEU A 14 6.28 -22.18 16.41
CA LEU A 14 5.08 -22.11 15.56
C LEU A 14 5.39 -21.60 14.14
N ASP A 15 6.22 -20.57 14.00
CA ASP A 15 6.62 -20.00 12.71
C ASP A 15 7.41 -20.98 11.85
N ILE A 16 8.18 -21.88 12.49
CA ILE A 16 8.94 -22.94 11.79
C ILE A 16 8.05 -24.15 11.46
N LEU A 17 7.19 -24.57 12.40
CA LEU A 17 6.44 -25.82 12.30
C LEU A 17 5.09 -25.67 11.56
N LEU A 18 4.40 -24.54 11.69
CA LEU A 18 3.10 -24.35 11.07
C LEU A 18 3.14 -24.27 9.54
N PRO A 19 4.09 -23.58 8.87
CA PRO A 19 4.13 -23.55 7.41
C PRO A 19 4.16 -24.94 6.75
N PRO A 20 5.04 -25.89 7.14
CA PRO A 20 5.01 -27.22 6.56
C PRO A 20 3.74 -27.98 6.93
N ILE A 21 3.22 -27.83 8.17
CA ILE A 21 1.95 -28.46 8.58
C ILE A 21 0.79 -27.98 7.71
N ILE A 22 0.65 -26.67 7.51
CA ILE A 22 -0.42 -26.08 6.70
C ILE A 22 -0.30 -26.53 5.25
N ARG A 23 0.91 -26.52 4.70
CA ARG A 23 1.16 -26.93 3.31
C ARG A 23 0.79 -28.39 3.06
N VAL A 24 1.10 -29.27 4.01
CA VAL A 24 0.92 -30.73 3.84
C VAL A 24 -0.48 -31.19 4.27
N PHE A 25 -1.02 -30.66 5.37
CA PHE A 25 -2.23 -31.20 6.00
C PHE A 25 -3.46 -30.30 5.87
N VAL A 26 -3.32 -28.99 5.66
CA VAL A 26 -4.47 -28.07 5.61
C VAL A 26 -4.83 -27.71 4.17
N LEU A 27 -3.84 -27.34 3.35
CA LEU A 27 -4.08 -26.89 1.97
C LEU A 27 -4.66 -27.99 1.07
N PRO A 28 -4.24 -29.27 1.11
CA PRO A 28 -4.81 -30.28 0.21
C PRO A 28 -6.28 -30.58 0.50
N PRO A 29 -6.72 -30.86 1.75
CA PRO A 29 -8.15 -31.04 2.05
C PRO A 29 -8.98 -29.79 1.72
N THR A 30 -8.44 -28.60 2.00
CA THR A 30 -9.08 -27.33 1.63
C THR A 30 -9.30 -27.25 0.12
N THR A 31 -8.29 -27.58 -0.68
CA THR A 31 -8.37 -27.56 -2.14
C THR A 31 -9.40 -28.59 -2.65
N ILE A 32 -9.45 -29.79 -2.07
CA ILE A 32 -10.44 -30.82 -2.42
C ILE A 32 -11.86 -30.32 -2.10
N TYR A 33 -12.10 -29.81 -0.89
CA TYR A 33 -13.40 -29.27 -0.49
C TYR A 33 -13.86 -28.15 -1.42
N HIS A 34 -13.01 -27.17 -1.70
CA HIS A 34 -13.34 -26.05 -2.58
C HIS A 34 -13.51 -26.49 -4.04
N THR A 35 -12.80 -27.53 -4.47
CA THR A 35 -13.01 -28.13 -5.79
C THR A 35 -14.40 -28.73 -5.90
N LEU A 36 -14.78 -29.58 -4.94
CA LEU A 36 -16.12 -30.18 -4.90
C LEU A 36 -17.21 -29.12 -4.79
N ARG A 37 -17.03 -28.11 -3.94
CA ARG A 37 -17.99 -27.00 -3.81
C ARG A 37 -18.17 -26.24 -5.12
N TYR A 38 -17.09 -25.95 -5.86
CA TYR A 38 -17.19 -25.25 -7.15
C TYR A 38 -17.89 -26.10 -8.22
N LEU A 39 -17.69 -27.43 -8.21
CA LEU A 39 -18.32 -28.33 -9.17
C LEU A 39 -19.81 -28.59 -8.87
N LEU A 40 -20.19 -28.56 -7.58
CA LEU A 40 -21.54 -28.88 -7.13
C LEU A 40 -22.46 -27.66 -6.98
N TYR A 41 -21.90 -26.45 -6.86
CA TYR A 41 -22.64 -25.20 -6.66
C TYR A 41 -22.23 -24.14 -7.68
N GLU A 42 -23.08 -23.13 -7.86
CA GLU A 42 -22.77 -22.01 -8.75
C GLU A 42 -21.56 -21.20 -8.27
N PRO A 43 -20.80 -20.57 -9.19
CA PRO A 43 -19.71 -19.67 -8.84
C PRO A 43 -20.18 -18.58 -7.85
N PRO A 44 -19.37 -18.19 -6.87
CA PRO A 44 -19.78 -17.27 -5.81
C PRO A 44 -20.09 -15.85 -6.29
N PHE A 45 -19.62 -15.48 -7.49
CA PHE A 45 -19.89 -14.21 -8.14
C PHE A 45 -19.66 -14.32 -9.66
N PRO A 46 -20.28 -13.44 -10.48
CA PRO A 46 -20.07 -13.41 -11.93
C PRO A 46 -18.59 -13.32 -12.31
N GLY A 47 -18.15 -14.10 -13.30
CA GLY A 47 -16.75 -14.06 -13.76
C GLY A 47 -15.73 -14.79 -12.88
N CYS A 48 -16.15 -15.38 -11.75
CA CYS A 48 -15.28 -16.19 -10.90
C CYS A 48 -14.91 -17.51 -11.60
N THR A 49 -13.69 -17.62 -12.11
CA THR A 49 -13.18 -18.87 -12.70
C THR A 49 -12.78 -19.87 -11.62
N PHE A 50 -12.75 -21.16 -11.95
CA PHE A 50 -12.28 -22.21 -11.04
C PHE A 50 -10.89 -21.91 -10.46
N ARG A 51 -9.95 -21.48 -11.31
CA ARG A 51 -8.58 -21.13 -10.89
C ARG A 51 -8.57 -19.97 -9.90
N HIS A 52 -9.33 -18.91 -10.19
CA HIS A 52 -9.50 -17.76 -9.31
C HIS A 52 -10.09 -18.21 -7.97
N TYR A 53 -11.18 -18.97 -8.00
CA TYR A 53 -11.86 -19.47 -6.81
C TYR A 53 -10.93 -20.27 -5.88
N ILE A 54 -10.18 -21.23 -6.43
CA ILE A 54 -9.22 -22.02 -5.64
C ILE A 54 -8.10 -21.13 -5.09
N ALA A 55 -7.61 -20.16 -5.86
CA ALA A 55 -6.56 -19.26 -5.42
C ALA A 55 -7.01 -18.39 -4.23
N ILE A 56 -8.21 -17.77 -4.28
CA ILE A 56 -8.77 -16.99 -3.16
C ILE A 56 -8.82 -17.84 -1.89
N ASN A 57 -9.38 -19.05 -1.97
CA ASN A 57 -9.58 -19.86 -0.76
C ASN A 57 -8.26 -20.41 -0.19
N ARG A 58 -7.27 -20.73 -1.04
CA ARG A 58 -5.91 -21.04 -0.57
C ARG A 58 -5.26 -19.83 0.10
N ARG A 59 -5.46 -18.62 -0.44
CA ARG A 59 -4.98 -17.38 0.18
C ARG A 59 -5.63 -17.12 1.53
N ARG A 60 -6.94 -17.36 1.68
CA ARG A 60 -7.60 -17.23 3.00
C ARG A 60 -6.97 -18.11 4.06
N VAL A 61 -6.60 -19.34 3.73
CA VAL A 61 -5.87 -20.21 4.67
C VAL A 61 -4.50 -19.62 5.00
N PHE A 62 -3.77 -19.16 3.98
CA PHE A 62 -2.45 -18.58 4.15
C PHE A 62 -2.46 -17.30 4.99
N TYR A 63 -3.29 -16.32 4.64
CA TYR A 63 -3.44 -15.08 5.40
C TYR A 63 -4.10 -15.31 6.76
N GLY A 64 -5.02 -16.29 6.84
CA GLY A 64 -5.65 -16.68 8.10
C GLY A 64 -4.61 -17.15 9.09
N TRP A 65 -3.67 -17.97 8.64
CA TRP A 65 -2.51 -18.36 9.45
C TRP A 65 -1.63 -17.17 9.84
N LEU A 66 -1.28 -16.28 8.90
CA LEU A 66 -0.49 -15.08 9.20
C LEU A 66 -1.16 -14.18 10.24
N GLY A 67 -2.49 -14.08 10.23
CA GLY A 67 -3.25 -13.33 11.23
C GLY A 67 -3.23 -13.95 12.64
N TRP A 68 -2.86 -15.23 12.76
CA TRP A 68 -2.66 -15.92 14.04
C TRP A 68 -1.18 -15.94 14.48
N ALA A 69 -0.26 -15.59 13.58
CA ALA A 69 1.15 -15.46 13.92
C ALA A 69 1.39 -14.20 14.78
N ARG A 70 2.42 -14.23 15.63
CA ARG A 70 2.88 -13.00 16.29
C ARG A 70 3.41 -12.06 15.22
N LEU A 71 3.29 -10.77 15.47
CA LEU A 71 4.07 -9.79 14.74
C LEU A 71 5.55 -10.18 14.79
N PRO A 72 6.24 -10.24 13.65
CA PRO A 72 7.67 -10.55 13.65
C PRO A 72 8.42 -9.56 14.56
N ALA A 73 9.51 -10.03 15.18
CA ALA A 73 10.30 -9.19 16.09
C ALA A 73 10.96 -7.98 15.37
N GLY A 74 11.05 -8.05 14.04
CA GLY A 74 11.57 -7.00 13.17
C GLY A 74 11.42 -7.42 11.70
N ASP A 75 11.62 -6.47 10.80
CA ASP A 75 11.65 -6.75 9.36
C ASP A 75 13.10 -7.06 8.94
N VAL A 76 13.37 -8.35 8.70
CA VAL A 76 14.72 -8.86 8.40
C VAL A 76 15.23 -8.42 7.03
N GLU A 77 14.34 -7.98 6.13
CA GLU A 77 14.71 -7.49 4.80
C GLU A 77 14.58 -5.98 4.68
N TYR A 78 14.35 -5.27 5.79
CA TYR A 78 14.08 -3.84 5.81
C TYR A 78 15.08 -3.02 4.99
N ASP A 79 16.36 -3.40 5.05
CA ASP A 79 17.47 -2.60 4.53
C ASP A 79 18.23 -3.24 3.35
N ILE A 80 17.66 -4.28 2.73
CA ILE A 80 18.33 -5.01 1.64
C ILE A 80 17.47 -5.12 0.39
N ILE A 81 18.11 -5.30 -0.75
CA ILE A 81 17.43 -5.74 -1.97
C ILE A 81 17.11 -7.24 -1.78
N PRO A 82 15.82 -7.63 -1.75
CA PRO A 82 15.45 -8.99 -1.40
C PRO A 82 15.82 -9.95 -2.54
N PRO A 83 16.31 -11.17 -2.27
CA PRO A 83 16.67 -12.13 -3.32
C PRO A 83 15.52 -12.43 -4.30
N SER A 84 14.28 -12.39 -3.82
CA SER A 84 13.08 -12.55 -4.67
C SER A 84 12.91 -11.49 -5.77
N SER A 85 13.66 -10.39 -5.70
CA SER A 85 13.64 -9.34 -6.73
C SER A 85 14.52 -9.63 -7.94
N GLU A 86 15.38 -10.66 -7.89
CA GLU A 86 16.35 -11.00 -8.94
C GLU A 86 15.70 -11.14 -10.34
N LYS A 87 14.45 -11.63 -10.40
CA LYS A 87 13.72 -11.75 -11.65
C LYS A 87 13.44 -10.42 -12.36
N TYR A 88 13.30 -9.32 -11.61
CA TYR A 88 13.04 -7.98 -12.17
C TYR A 88 14.33 -7.25 -12.58
N LEU A 89 15.48 -7.67 -12.04
CA LEU A 89 16.78 -7.08 -12.38
C LEU A 89 17.21 -7.31 -13.83
N LYS A 90 16.48 -8.18 -14.54
CA LYS A 90 16.65 -8.42 -15.98
C LYS A 90 16.11 -7.29 -16.85
N THR A 91 15.13 -6.52 -16.35
CA THR A 91 14.46 -5.45 -17.10
C THR A 91 14.56 -4.09 -16.43
N CYS A 92 14.91 -4.04 -15.14
CA CYS A 92 15.07 -2.82 -14.36
C CYS A 92 16.40 -2.77 -13.62
N ARG A 93 16.90 -1.55 -13.41
CA ARG A 93 17.99 -1.23 -12.49
C ARG A 93 17.39 -0.86 -11.13
N VAL A 94 18.13 -1.14 -10.06
CA VAL A 94 17.73 -0.75 -8.70
C VAL A 94 18.94 -0.25 -7.92
N THR A 95 18.76 0.84 -7.16
CA THR A 95 19.78 1.38 -6.26
C THR A 95 19.16 1.63 -4.89
N ARG A 96 19.75 1.06 -3.83
CA ARG A 96 19.40 1.40 -2.44
C ARG A 96 20.07 2.72 -2.07
N VAL A 97 19.30 3.61 -1.45
CA VAL A 97 19.78 4.85 -0.86
C VAL A 97 19.28 4.96 0.58
N GLU A 98 19.91 5.83 1.36
CA GLU A 98 19.51 6.10 2.73
C GLU A 98 18.89 7.50 2.80
N CYS A 99 17.63 7.57 3.21
CA CYS A 99 16.93 8.84 3.40
C CYS A 99 17.25 9.35 4.80
N SER A 100 17.72 10.59 4.88
CA SER A 100 17.91 11.29 6.16
C SER A 100 16.60 11.29 6.96
N PRO A 101 16.65 11.16 8.30
CA PRO A 101 15.46 11.25 9.13
C PRO A 101 14.65 12.52 8.82
N TYR A 102 13.32 12.43 8.89
CA TYR A 102 12.48 13.62 8.77
C TYR A 102 12.78 14.58 9.93
N GLU A 103 13.04 15.84 9.58
CA GLU A 103 13.27 16.90 10.55
C GLU A 103 11.98 17.67 10.79
N GLU A 104 11.38 17.54 11.98
CA GLU A 104 10.19 18.30 12.36
C GLU A 104 10.50 19.81 12.42
N ASP A 105 9.52 20.62 12.02
CA ASP A 105 9.55 22.07 12.08
C ASP A 105 8.30 22.62 12.79
N GLU A 106 8.18 23.95 12.89
CA GLU A 106 7.04 24.60 13.54
C GLU A 106 5.69 24.32 12.85
N TYR A 107 5.71 23.91 11.57
CA TYR A 107 4.53 23.58 10.76
C TYR A 107 4.14 22.11 10.84
N SER A 108 4.95 21.27 11.49
CA SER A 108 4.68 19.84 11.66
C SER A 108 3.38 19.61 12.44
N PRO A 109 2.42 18.83 11.89
CA PRO A 109 1.13 18.64 12.50
C PRO A 109 1.21 17.83 13.79
N TRP A 110 0.24 18.06 14.69
CA TRP A 110 0.18 17.43 16.01
C TRP A 110 0.22 15.89 15.95
N VAL A 111 -0.23 15.28 14.85
CA VAL A 111 -0.28 13.82 14.68
C VAL A 111 1.11 13.20 14.76
N LEU A 112 2.15 13.90 14.31
CA LEU A 112 3.55 13.43 14.36
C LEU A 112 4.10 13.42 15.78
N ARG A 113 3.53 14.25 16.67
CA ARG A 113 3.97 14.38 18.06
C ARG A 113 3.36 13.32 18.99
N GLN A 114 2.34 12.59 18.51
CA GLN A 114 1.72 11.51 19.28
C GLN A 114 2.63 10.29 19.33
N GLY A 115 2.85 9.72 20.51
CA GLY A 115 3.74 8.57 20.68
C GLY A 115 5.24 8.90 20.55
N ARG A 116 5.62 10.18 20.51
CA ARG A 116 7.03 10.63 20.38
C ARG A 116 7.97 10.14 21.48
N GLU A 117 7.43 9.74 22.63
CA GLU A 117 8.20 9.15 23.72
C GLU A 117 8.67 7.72 23.38
N GLU A 118 7.95 7.03 22.49
CA GLU A 118 8.26 5.67 22.05
C GLU A 118 8.80 5.62 20.61
N VAL A 119 8.37 6.54 19.74
CA VAL A 119 8.73 6.58 18.31
C VAL A 119 9.88 7.55 18.08
N THR A 120 11.02 7.01 17.64
CA THR A 120 12.19 7.81 17.27
C THR A 120 12.30 8.01 15.76
N THR A 121 12.71 9.19 15.31
CA THR A 121 13.10 9.42 13.92
C THR A 121 14.45 8.74 13.65
N ARG A 122 14.62 8.19 12.45
CA ARG A 122 15.86 7.54 12.02
C ARG A 122 15.93 7.53 10.51
N ALA A 123 17.11 7.19 9.98
CA ALA A 123 17.29 7.04 8.55
C ALA A 123 16.44 5.87 8.02
N VAL A 124 15.94 6.03 6.80
CA VAL A 124 15.00 5.08 6.17
C VAL A 124 15.54 4.64 4.82
N PRO A 125 15.56 3.34 4.51
CA PRO A 125 15.96 2.87 3.20
C PRO A 125 14.96 3.31 2.13
N GLY A 126 15.50 3.90 1.08
CA GLY A 126 14.82 4.18 -0.18
C GLY A 126 15.39 3.31 -1.30
N PHE A 127 14.57 3.01 -2.29
CA PHE A 127 14.99 2.24 -3.46
C PHE A 127 14.58 2.97 -4.73
N TRP A 128 15.57 3.38 -5.51
CA TRP A 128 15.35 3.83 -6.88
C TRP A 128 15.16 2.64 -7.79
N ILE A 129 14.18 2.70 -8.68
CA ILE A 129 13.93 1.72 -9.74
C ILE A 129 13.76 2.48 -11.06
N GLU A 130 14.39 1.99 -12.11
CA GLU A 130 14.19 2.50 -13.47
C GLU A 130 14.29 1.33 -14.45
N ARG A 131 13.59 1.41 -15.58
CA ARG A 131 13.75 0.46 -16.68
C ARG A 131 15.19 0.52 -17.22
N ILE A 132 15.75 -0.62 -17.61
CA ILE A 132 17.04 -0.64 -18.32
C ILE A 132 16.83 0.03 -19.68
N GLY A 133 17.38 1.24 -19.82
CA GLY A 133 17.42 2.01 -21.05
C GLY A 133 18.77 1.93 -21.76
N GLU A 134 18.98 2.82 -22.75
CA GLU A 134 20.24 2.92 -23.50
C GLU A 134 21.35 3.64 -22.70
N THR A 135 20.97 4.50 -21.75
CA THR A 135 21.88 5.30 -20.94
C THR A 135 22.09 4.68 -19.56
N ASP A 136 23.34 4.46 -19.17
CA ASP A 136 23.72 3.94 -17.85
C ASP A 136 24.00 5.09 -16.86
N GLU A 137 23.05 6.01 -16.70
CA GLU A 137 23.16 7.09 -15.71
C GLU A 137 22.88 6.57 -14.30
N ASP A 138 23.53 7.17 -13.30
CA ASP A 138 23.26 6.89 -11.89
C ASP A 138 21.78 7.18 -11.56
N LEU A 139 21.08 6.19 -10.99
CA LEU A 139 19.70 6.33 -10.57
C LEU A 139 19.53 7.41 -9.50
N ASP A 140 20.58 7.63 -8.70
CA ASP A 140 20.56 8.59 -7.60
C ASP A 140 20.94 10.02 -8.00
N ARG A 141 20.99 10.29 -9.31
CA ARG A 141 21.28 11.63 -9.82
C ARG A 141 20.22 12.68 -9.41
N PRO A 142 20.58 13.97 -9.37
CA PRO A 142 19.60 15.05 -9.25
C PRO A 142 18.52 14.99 -10.33
N ALA A 143 17.34 15.50 -10.01
CA ALA A 143 16.23 15.68 -10.92
C ALA A 143 16.59 16.68 -12.01
N ARG A 144 16.17 16.38 -13.23
CA ARG A 144 16.16 17.32 -14.35
C ARG A 144 14.96 18.26 -14.20
N PRO A 145 15.01 19.46 -14.81
CA PRO A 145 13.86 20.35 -14.83
C PRO A 145 12.61 19.64 -15.34
N GLU A 146 11.50 19.79 -14.61
CA GLU A 146 10.21 19.16 -14.90
C GLU A 146 10.24 17.61 -14.95
N GLU A 147 11.28 16.98 -14.39
CA GLU A 147 11.35 15.53 -14.28
C GLU A 147 10.26 15.01 -13.34
N ARG A 148 9.61 13.93 -13.78
CA ARG A 148 8.50 13.30 -13.05
C ARG A 148 8.98 12.08 -12.29
N LEU A 149 8.29 11.83 -11.18
CA LEU A 149 8.60 10.75 -10.26
C LEU A 149 7.32 10.02 -9.87
N VAL A 150 7.38 8.69 -9.84
CA VAL A 150 6.40 7.91 -9.07
C VAL A 150 7.01 7.56 -7.71
N PHE A 151 6.40 8.07 -6.65
CA PHE A 151 6.74 7.74 -5.27
C PHE A 151 5.84 6.59 -4.81
N PHE A 152 6.38 5.38 -4.80
CA PHE A 152 5.62 4.17 -4.51
C PHE A 152 5.68 3.79 -3.03
N ILE A 153 4.51 3.55 -2.43
CA ILE A 153 4.35 3.09 -1.06
C ILE A 153 3.64 1.74 -1.09
N ILE A 154 4.35 0.71 -0.61
CA ILE A 154 3.86 -0.68 -0.59
C ILE A 154 2.70 -0.89 0.38
N GLY A 155 1.75 -1.76 0.04
CA GLY A 155 0.76 -2.30 0.97
C GLY A 155 1.29 -3.32 1.98
N GLY A 156 0.40 -4.18 2.48
CA GLY A 156 0.74 -5.22 3.48
C GLY A 156 0.19 -4.96 4.89
N GLY A 157 -0.85 -4.13 5.00
CA GLY A 157 -1.57 -3.91 6.26
C GLY A 157 -0.71 -3.28 7.36
N TYR A 158 0.32 -2.50 6.98
CA TYR A 158 1.34 -1.88 7.85
C TYR A 158 2.25 -2.84 8.63
N VAL A 159 1.99 -4.15 8.63
CA VAL A 159 2.77 -5.14 9.41
C VAL A 159 3.68 -6.00 8.53
N GLY A 160 3.56 -5.89 7.22
CA GLY A 160 4.40 -6.58 6.25
C GLY A 160 4.49 -5.85 4.93
N GLY A 161 5.09 -6.49 3.93
CA GLY A 161 5.31 -5.92 2.60
C GLY A 161 6.74 -5.38 2.42
N HIS A 162 7.27 -5.50 1.21
CA HIS A 162 8.53 -4.88 0.81
C HIS A 162 8.35 -4.42 -0.65
N PRO A 163 8.68 -3.17 -1.02
CA PRO A 163 8.35 -2.63 -2.33
C PRO A 163 8.98 -3.44 -3.48
N LEU A 164 10.18 -3.99 -3.26
CA LEU A 164 10.91 -4.79 -4.25
C LEU A 164 10.44 -6.26 -4.38
N ARG A 165 9.59 -6.77 -3.48
CA ARG A 165 9.13 -8.17 -3.52
C ARG A 165 7.99 -8.40 -4.51
N ILE A 166 7.26 -7.34 -4.85
CA ILE A 166 6.10 -7.41 -5.74
C ILE A 166 6.40 -6.67 -7.04
N HIS A 167 5.75 -7.06 -8.13
CA HIS A 167 6.03 -6.49 -9.46
C HIS A 167 5.62 -5.02 -9.61
N THR A 168 4.67 -4.52 -8.81
CA THR A 168 3.99 -3.24 -9.05
C THR A 168 4.96 -2.08 -9.31
N ALA A 169 5.96 -1.88 -8.46
CA ALA A 169 6.93 -0.79 -8.64
C ALA A 169 7.80 -0.96 -9.91
N TRP A 170 8.23 -2.20 -10.19
CA TRP A 170 8.99 -2.56 -11.38
C TRP A 170 8.18 -2.33 -12.65
N SER A 171 6.95 -2.83 -12.68
CA SER A 171 6.08 -2.68 -13.82
C SER A 171 5.70 -1.21 -14.03
N ILE A 172 5.51 -0.40 -12.98
CA ILE A 172 5.34 1.05 -13.14
C ILE A 172 6.56 1.66 -13.84
N ALA A 173 7.78 1.31 -13.43
CA ALA A 173 9.00 1.79 -14.07
C ALA A 173 9.06 1.37 -15.56
N GLU A 174 8.72 0.11 -15.86
CA GLU A 174 8.67 -0.40 -17.23
C GLU A 174 7.61 0.28 -18.11
N LEU A 175 6.45 0.62 -17.53
CA LEU A 175 5.32 1.20 -18.24
C LEU A 175 5.48 2.69 -18.52
N THR A 176 6.11 3.41 -17.60
CA THR A 176 6.19 4.87 -17.64
C THR A 176 7.51 5.38 -18.19
N ASP A 177 8.55 4.54 -18.16
CA ASP A 177 9.94 4.92 -18.43
C ASP A 177 10.41 6.08 -17.53
N VAL A 178 9.78 6.25 -16.35
CA VAL A 178 10.23 7.20 -15.33
C VAL A 178 10.87 6.49 -14.15
N ARG A 179 11.69 7.24 -13.39
CA ARG A 179 12.21 6.79 -12.12
C ARG A 179 11.05 6.56 -11.14
N VAL A 180 11.09 5.42 -10.46
CA VAL A 180 10.21 5.08 -9.36
C VAL A 180 11.03 5.10 -8.09
N PHE A 181 10.61 5.86 -7.09
CA PHE A 181 11.20 5.85 -5.77
C PHE A 181 10.30 5.11 -4.80
N CYS A 182 10.83 4.06 -4.18
CA CYS A 182 10.12 3.29 -3.17
C CYS A 182 10.70 3.60 -1.79
N VAL A 183 9.90 4.20 -0.91
CA VAL A 183 10.25 4.29 0.51
C VAL A 183 9.90 2.97 1.19
N ASN A 184 10.85 2.33 1.86
CA ASN A 184 10.53 1.15 2.67
C ASN A 184 10.29 1.56 4.13
N TYR A 185 9.09 2.09 4.38
CA TYR A 185 8.68 2.54 5.71
C TYR A 185 8.69 1.40 6.75
N ARG A 186 8.93 1.74 8.02
CA ARG A 186 8.92 0.78 9.13
C ARG A 186 7.55 0.14 9.30
N LYS A 187 7.55 -1.20 9.38
CA LYS A 187 6.34 -1.97 9.68
C LYS A 187 5.98 -1.83 11.15
N SER A 188 4.70 -1.68 11.45
CA SER A 188 4.16 -1.54 12.81
C SER A 188 4.22 -2.87 13.54
N LEU A 189 5.40 -3.17 14.11
CA LEU A 189 5.72 -4.44 14.79
C LEU A 189 5.95 -4.24 16.29
N SER A 190 6.22 -3.00 16.70
CA SER A 190 6.52 -2.57 18.06
C SER A 190 5.98 -1.16 18.28
N ALA A 191 6.12 -0.64 19.50
CA ALA A 191 5.73 0.73 19.80
C ALA A 191 6.49 1.80 19.01
N ASP A 192 7.80 1.60 18.88
CA ASP A 192 8.71 2.50 18.16
C ASP A 192 8.48 2.50 16.64
N SER A 193 7.76 1.50 16.12
CA SER A 193 7.44 1.34 14.70
C SER A 193 5.94 1.47 14.37
N ALA A 194 5.10 1.67 15.38
CA ALA A 194 3.68 1.99 15.20
C ALA A 194 3.51 3.42 14.66
N PHE A 195 2.33 3.73 14.11
CA PHE A 195 2.05 5.08 13.64
C PHE A 195 2.24 6.11 14.77
N PRO A 196 2.99 7.23 14.56
CA PRO A 196 3.28 7.86 13.27
C PRO A 196 4.58 7.44 12.57
N ALA A 197 5.29 6.38 13.01
CA ALA A 197 6.58 5.98 12.42
C ALA A 197 6.54 5.84 10.89
N SER A 198 5.54 5.12 10.35
CA SER A 198 5.36 4.98 8.90
C SER A 198 5.16 6.30 8.15
N LEU A 199 4.48 7.28 8.76
CA LEU A 199 4.28 8.61 8.18
C LEU A 199 5.58 9.43 8.23
N LEU A 200 6.31 9.38 9.34
CA LEU A 200 7.64 10.00 9.47
C LEU A 200 8.61 9.44 8.43
N ASP A 201 8.56 8.14 8.17
CA ASP A 201 9.41 7.48 7.19
C ASP A 201 9.04 7.88 5.76
N CYS A 202 7.75 7.98 5.45
CA CYS A 202 7.30 8.48 4.14
C CYS A 202 7.69 9.95 3.94
N LEU A 203 7.62 10.78 4.99
CA LEU A 203 8.11 12.16 4.97
C LEU A 203 9.63 12.23 4.77
N ALA A 204 10.40 11.35 5.39
CA ALA A 204 11.85 11.25 5.18
C ALA A 204 12.18 10.92 3.71
N GLY A 205 11.47 9.95 3.12
CA GLY A 205 11.60 9.65 1.70
C GLY A 205 11.20 10.82 0.80
N LEU A 206 10.10 11.51 1.10
CA LEU A 206 9.67 12.68 0.32
C LEU A 206 10.66 13.84 0.44
N GLN A 207 11.17 14.08 1.65
CA GLN A 207 12.21 15.06 1.94
C GLN A 207 13.46 14.80 1.11
N TYR A 208 13.90 13.55 1.07
CA TYR A 208 15.03 13.13 0.27
C TYR A 208 14.83 13.45 -1.23
N VAL A 209 13.71 13.04 -1.83
CA VAL A 209 13.51 13.28 -3.27
C VAL A 209 13.30 14.76 -3.61
N VAL A 210 12.61 15.52 -2.74
CA VAL A 210 12.35 16.95 -2.99
C VAL A 210 13.57 17.81 -2.69
N GLN A 211 14.17 17.67 -1.51
CA GLN A 211 15.21 18.58 -1.02
C GLN A 211 16.61 18.15 -1.44
N GLU A 212 16.90 16.85 -1.41
CA GLU A 212 18.25 16.35 -1.72
C GLU A 212 18.42 15.98 -3.19
N ARG A 213 17.32 15.65 -3.89
CA ARG A 213 17.34 15.34 -5.34
C ARG A 213 16.65 16.36 -6.22
N GLY A 214 15.95 17.35 -5.66
CA GLY A 214 15.46 18.50 -6.42
C GLY A 214 14.20 18.25 -7.23
N PHE A 215 13.43 17.19 -6.94
CA PHE A 215 12.11 17.01 -7.56
C PHE A 215 11.12 18.05 -7.04
N GLU A 216 10.35 18.64 -7.95
CA GLU A 216 9.22 19.48 -7.55
C GLU A 216 8.03 18.60 -7.14
N ALA A 217 7.38 18.88 -6.00
CA ALA A 217 6.27 18.05 -5.51
C ALA A 217 5.11 17.93 -6.51
N LYS A 218 4.82 18.99 -7.28
CA LYS A 218 3.83 18.97 -8.37
C LYS A 218 4.11 17.92 -9.46
N ASN A 219 5.36 17.45 -9.57
CA ASN A 219 5.79 16.45 -10.55
C ASN A 219 5.89 15.04 -9.95
N ILE A 220 5.54 14.88 -8.67
CA ILE A 220 5.50 13.60 -7.95
C ILE A 220 4.08 13.04 -8.00
N MET A 221 3.97 11.76 -8.37
CA MET A 221 2.78 10.94 -8.20
C MET A 221 2.95 10.04 -6.97
N LEU A 222 2.11 10.18 -5.95
CA LEU A 222 2.03 9.16 -4.89
C LEU A 222 1.30 7.95 -5.43
N CYS A 223 1.92 6.78 -5.38
CA CYS A 223 1.29 5.53 -5.82
C CYS A 223 1.34 4.51 -4.69
N GLY A 224 0.25 3.80 -4.44
CA GLY A 224 0.26 2.76 -3.42
C GLY A 224 -0.92 1.80 -3.52
N ASP A 225 -0.80 0.68 -2.83
CA ASP A 225 -1.83 -0.35 -2.75
C ASP A 225 -2.25 -0.59 -1.29
N SER A 226 -3.54 -0.85 -1.03
CA SER A 226 -4.01 -1.24 0.31
C SER A 226 -3.57 -0.24 1.40
N ALA A 227 -2.79 -0.69 2.39
CA ALA A 227 -2.16 0.15 3.41
C ALA A 227 -1.20 1.22 2.84
N GLY A 228 -0.53 0.96 1.72
CA GLY A 228 0.35 1.93 1.06
C GLY A 228 -0.43 3.06 0.38
N ALA A 229 -1.63 2.76 -0.11
CA ALA A 229 -2.56 3.78 -0.59
C ALA A 229 -3.13 4.61 0.58
N ASN A 230 -3.39 3.98 1.74
CA ASN A 230 -3.70 4.71 2.98
C ASN A 230 -2.56 5.64 3.39
N ALA A 231 -1.32 5.15 3.37
CA ALA A 231 -0.13 5.94 3.68
C ALA A 231 0.06 7.10 2.69
N SER A 232 -0.28 6.90 1.41
CA SER A 232 -0.28 7.97 0.40
C SER A 232 -1.30 9.06 0.74
N LEU A 233 -2.51 8.69 1.18
CA LEU A 233 -3.54 9.63 1.65
C LEU A 233 -3.10 10.37 2.92
N ALA A 234 -2.52 9.65 3.88
CA ALA A 234 -1.97 10.20 5.12
C ALA A 234 -0.84 11.21 4.84
N LEU A 235 0.08 10.87 3.92
CA LEU A 235 1.16 11.77 3.50
C LEU A 235 0.59 13.04 2.87
N ALA A 236 -0.28 12.93 1.86
CA ALA A 236 -0.87 14.09 1.19
C ALA A 236 -1.64 15.00 2.17
N ARG A 237 -2.36 14.41 3.13
CA ARG A 237 -3.02 15.13 4.24
C ARG A 237 -2.01 15.88 5.10
N CYS A 238 -0.92 15.22 5.50
CA CYS A 238 0.14 15.81 6.30
C CYS A 238 0.73 17.05 5.61
N LEU A 239 1.00 16.96 4.31
CA LEU A 239 1.47 18.09 3.50
C LEU A 239 0.46 19.24 3.47
N GLY A 240 -0.83 18.93 3.31
CA GLY A 240 -1.90 19.94 3.35
C GLY A 240 -2.02 20.63 4.71
N GLU A 241 -1.87 19.90 5.81
CA GLU A 241 -1.87 20.45 7.17
C GLU A 241 -0.63 21.34 7.41
N MET A 242 0.56 20.91 6.97
CA MET A 242 1.78 21.73 7.03
C MET A 242 1.65 23.02 6.23
N GLU A 243 1.12 22.95 5.00
CA GLU A 243 0.92 24.13 4.17
C GLU A 243 -0.12 25.09 4.78
N SER A 244 -1.21 24.55 5.34
CA SER A 244 -2.22 25.35 6.02
C SER A 244 -1.67 26.07 7.26
N ALA A 245 -0.65 25.50 7.90
CA ALA A 245 0.08 26.15 9.00
C ALA A 245 1.09 27.21 8.52
N GLY A 246 1.33 27.34 7.21
CA GLY A 246 2.26 28.29 6.60
C GLY A 246 3.54 27.67 6.03
N GLY A 247 3.71 26.36 6.18
CA GLY A 247 4.89 25.63 5.68
C GLY A 247 5.00 25.64 4.16
N ARG A 248 6.19 25.93 3.63
CA ARG A 248 6.49 25.91 2.19
C ARG A 248 7.48 24.84 1.78
N ARG A 249 7.87 23.98 2.73
CA ARG A 249 8.96 23.03 2.59
C ARG A 249 8.79 22.05 1.43
N PHE A 250 7.57 21.55 1.24
CA PHE A 250 7.26 20.53 0.24
C PHE A 250 6.25 21.01 -0.81
N GLY A 251 5.26 21.82 -0.43
CA GLY A 251 4.07 22.04 -1.25
C GLY A 251 3.16 20.80 -1.22
N GLN A 252 2.53 20.47 -2.35
CA GLN A 252 1.64 19.32 -2.49
C GLN A 252 2.00 18.50 -3.73
N VAL A 253 1.64 17.21 -3.71
CA VAL A 253 1.86 16.29 -4.84
C VAL A 253 0.91 16.57 -6.00
N GLY A 254 1.38 16.39 -7.23
CA GLY A 254 0.58 16.67 -8.43
C GLY A 254 -0.44 15.59 -8.77
N SER A 255 -0.22 14.35 -8.32
CA SER A 255 -1.17 13.27 -8.58
C SER A 255 -1.08 12.12 -7.58
N MET A 256 -2.13 11.29 -7.53
CA MET A 256 -2.20 10.10 -6.70
C MET A 256 -2.80 8.93 -7.48
N CYS A 257 -2.18 7.75 -7.38
CA CYS A 257 -2.69 6.50 -7.93
C CYS A 257 -2.88 5.49 -6.80
N LEU A 258 -4.14 5.26 -6.43
CA LEU A 258 -4.53 4.52 -5.22
C LEU A 258 -5.23 3.23 -5.61
N HIS A 259 -4.64 2.12 -5.25
CA HIS A 259 -5.20 0.82 -5.59
C HIS A 259 -5.75 0.09 -4.37
N SER A 260 -7.03 -0.29 -4.42
CA SER A 260 -7.76 -0.91 -3.30
C SER A 260 -7.44 -0.24 -1.96
N PRO A 261 -7.60 1.11 -1.82
CA PRO A 261 -7.11 1.82 -0.64
C PRO A 261 -7.82 1.38 0.63
N TRP A 262 -7.05 0.96 1.63
CA TRP A 262 -7.58 0.72 2.97
C TRP A 262 -7.92 2.07 3.60
N SER A 263 -9.20 2.41 3.72
CA SER A 263 -9.65 3.77 4.00
C SER A 263 -10.61 3.90 5.17
N ASP A 264 -10.91 2.80 5.86
CA ASP A 264 -11.59 2.77 7.16
C ASP A 264 -11.01 1.70 8.12
N MET A 265 -10.26 2.13 9.13
CA MET A 265 -9.74 1.27 10.20
C MET A 265 -10.75 1.03 11.34
N THR A 266 -11.97 1.57 11.25
CA THR A 266 -13.08 1.18 12.13
C THR A 266 -13.79 -0.08 11.63
N SER A 267 -13.54 -0.48 10.38
CA SER A 267 -14.15 -1.64 9.72
C SER A 267 -15.69 -1.59 9.76
N SER A 268 -16.24 -0.40 9.56
CA SER A 268 -17.66 -0.10 9.74
C SER A 268 -18.51 -0.36 8.50
N PHE A 269 -17.89 -0.39 7.31
CA PHE A 269 -18.60 -0.51 6.04
C PHE A 269 -19.17 -1.93 5.78
N PRO A 270 -20.35 -2.05 5.14
CA PRO A 270 -21.04 -3.34 4.95
C PRO A 270 -20.24 -4.39 4.17
N SER A 271 -19.49 -3.97 3.13
CA SER A 271 -18.68 -4.86 2.29
C SER A 271 -17.68 -5.69 3.08
N VAL A 272 -17.17 -5.19 4.22
CA VAL A 272 -16.25 -5.95 5.10
C VAL A 272 -16.88 -7.27 5.54
N ARG A 273 -18.20 -7.27 5.80
CA ARG A 273 -18.95 -8.47 6.18
C ARG A 273 -19.51 -9.21 4.98
N ALA A 274 -20.06 -8.50 4.00
CA ALA A 274 -20.71 -9.10 2.85
C ALA A 274 -19.71 -9.87 1.96
N ASN A 275 -18.53 -9.29 1.73
CA ASN A 275 -17.51 -9.84 0.84
C ASN A 275 -16.51 -10.76 1.56
N ARG A 276 -16.69 -11.06 2.86
CA ARG A 276 -15.80 -11.96 3.62
C ARG A 276 -15.64 -13.35 3.00
N TYR A 277 -16.62 -13.79 2.21
CA TYR A 277 -16.61 -15.09 1.53
C TYR A 277 -16.26 -15.02 0.05
N THR A 278 -16.06 -13.83 -0.51
CA THR A 278 -15.55 -13.60 -1.87
C THR A 278 -14.12 -13.07 -1.90
N ASP A 279 -13.68 -12.33 -0.88
CA ASP A 279 -12.35 -11.75 -0.77
C ASP A 279 -11.33 -12.61 0.02
N HIS A 280 -10.04 -12.49 -0.25
CA HIS A 280 -8.99 -13.18 0.47
C HIS A 280 -8.41 -12.39 1.67
N LEU A 281 -8.85 -11.15 1.88
CA LEU A 281 -8.54 -10.41 3.11
C LEU A 281 -9.04 -11.15 4.34
N VAL A 282 -8.25 -11.05 5.41
CA VAL A 282 -8.57 -11.59 6.74
C VAL A 282 -8.98 -10.48 7.68
N ASP A 283 -9.48 -10.85 8.86
CA ASP A 283 -9.86 -9.89 9.89
C ASP A 283 -8.65 -9.08 10.41
N LEU A 284 -8.55 -7.84 9.94
CA LEU A 284 -7.49 -6.90 10.29
C LEU A 284 -7.71 -6.25 11.68
N THR A 285 -8.86 -6.44 12.31
CA THR A 285 -9.21 -5.79 13.59
C THR A 285 -8.45 -6.36 14.79
N THR A 286 -7.87 -7.54 14.64
CA THR A 286 -7.23 -8.29 15.73
C THR A 286 -5.74 -7.98 15.88
N VAL A 287 -5.02 -7.80 14.78
CA VAL A 287 -3.56 -7.63 14.75
C VAL A 287 -3.17 -6.31 14.08
N ASN A 288 -3.53 -6.12 12.81
CA ASN A 288 -3.07 -4.99 12.01
C ASN A 288 -3.52 -3.64 12.57
N ILE A 289 -4.82 -3.47 12.83
CA ILE A 289 -5.36 -2.20 13.34
C ILE A 289 -4.75 -1.87 14.71
N PRO A 290 -4.83 -2.74 15.75
CA PRO A 290 -4.24 -2.43 17.05
C PRO A 290 -2.72 -2.17 17.00
N SER A 291 -2.01 -2.85 16.10
CA SER A 291 -0.56 -2.65 15.96
C SER A 291 -0.22 -1.30 15.34
N HIS A 292 -0.91 -0.94 14.26
CA HIS A 292 -0.67 0.32 13.58
C HIS A 292 -1.13 1.52 14.42
N THR A 293 -2.33 1.46 15.00
CA THR A 293 -2.94 2.55 15.78
C THR A 293 -2.57 2.50 17.27
N ARG A 294 -1.40 1.93 17.63
CA ARG A 294 -1.03 1.66 19.04
C ARG A 294 -1.04 2.91 19.92
N HIS A 295 -0.63 4.04 19.35
CA HIS A 295 -0.60 5.37 20.00
C HIS A 295 -1.93 6.13 19.87
N PHE A 296 -2.94 5.53 19.22
CA PHE A 296 -4.25 6.11 18.94
C PHE A 296 -5.41 5.13 19.25
N PRO A 297 -5.44 4.45 20.42
CA PRO A 297 -6.33 3.33 20.66
C PRO A 297 -7.83 3.67 20.54
N ASN A 298 -8.19 4.92 20.83
CA ASN A 298 -9.58 5.41 20.85
C ASN A 298 -9.91 6.36 19.68
N ASN A 299 -9.03 6.50 18.68
CA ASN A 299 -9.23 7.45 17.58
C ASN A 299 -8.95 6.82 16.20
N LYS A 300 -9.51 5.63 15.97
CA LYS A 300 -9.43 4.95 14.67
C LYS A 300 -10.16 5.68 13.56
N SER A 301 -11.15 6.52 13.91
CA SER A 301 -11.87 7.37 12.96
C SER A 301 -11.09 8.61 12.53
N ASN A 302 -9.89 8.84 13.07
CA ASN A 302 -9.02 9.93 12.61
C ASN A 302 -8.80 9.79 11.10
N LEU A 303 -8.84 10.91 10.38
CA LEU A 303 -8.73 10.94 8.91
C LEU A 303 -7.35 10.52 8.37
N TYR A 304 -6.32 10.42 9.22
CA TYR A 304 -5.06 9.75 8.86
C TYR A 304 -5.20 8.23 8.72
N PHE A 305 -6.16 7.63 9.42
CA PHE A 305 -6.44 6.18 9.38
C PHE A 305 -7.66 5.86 8.53
N SER A 306 -8.73 6.64 8.70
CA SER A 306 -10.05 6.37 8.13
C SER A 306 -10.57 7.55 7.30
N PRO A 307 -9.87 7.96 6.22
CA PRO A 307 -10.28 9.09 5.38
C PRO A 307 -11.64 8.90 4.71
N ALA A 308 -12.14 7.66 4.54
CA ALA A 308 -13.47 7.39 3.99
C ALA A 308 -14.61 7.88 4.89
N LEU A 309 -14.35 8.11 6.19
CA LEU A 309 -15.36 8.56 7.15
C LEU A 309 -15.59 10.08 7.15
N THR A 310 -14.91 10.85 6.28
CA THR A 310 -15.08 12.31 6.25
C THR A 310 -16.48 12.73 5.80
N THR A 311 -17.20 13.41 6.68
CA THR A 311 -18.61 13.83 6.47
C THR A 311 -18.73 15.19 5.77
N SER A 312 -17.75 16.07 5.92
CA SER A 312 -17.74 17.40 5.28
C SER A 312 -16.32 17.93 5.21
N GLY A 313 -15.80 18.25 4.02
CA GLY A 313 -14.48 18.87 3.86
C GLY A 313 -13.35 18.02 4.44
N GLY A 314 -12.68 17.25 3.60
CA GLY A 314 -11.51 16.45 3.96
C GLY A 314 -10.36 16.56 2.99
N PHE A 315 -10.61 17.04 1.77
CA PHE A 315 -9.66 16.98 0.67
C PHE A 315 -9.40 18.33 -0.02
N GLY A 316 -9.73 19.45 0.63
CA GLY A 316 -9.52 20.80 0.06
C GLY A 316 -8.06 21.08 -0.33
N TYR A 317 -7.10 20.50 0.39
CA TYR A 317 -5.67 20.58 0.09
C TYR A 317 -5.27 19.91 -1.23
N LEU A 318 -6.09 19.01 -1.79
CA LEU A 318 -5.88 18.44 -3.12
C LEU A 318 -6.47 19.35 -4.20
N VAL A 319 -7.60 19.98 -3.91
CA VAL A 319 -8.29 20.89 -4.82
C VAL A 319 -7.44 22.14 -5.09
N SER A 320 -6.84 22.72 -4.04
CA SER A 320 -5.99 23.92 -4.15
C SER A 320 -4.78 23.73 -5.07
N HIS A 321 -4.33 22.48 -5.24
CA HIS A 321 -3.18 22.12 -6.07
C HIS A 321 -3.57 21.39 -7.35
N GLN A 322 -4.86 21.29 -7.66
CA GLN A 322 -5.38 20.57 -8.83
C GLN A 322 -4.84 19.12 -8.91
N THR A 323 -4.63 18.50 -7.76
CA THR A 323 -4.09 17.14 -7.65
C THR A 323 -5.07 16.16 -8.29
N LYS A 324 -4.59 15.40 -9.27
CA LYS A 324 -5.39 14.39 -9.98
C LYS A 324 -5.31 13.07 -9.22
N VAL A 325 -6.46 12.44 -8.98
CA VAL A 325 -6.52 11.19 -8.22
C VAL A 325 -7.13 10.09 -9.07
N TYR A 326 -6.48 8.93 -9.11
CA TYR A 326 -7.02 7.70 -9.66
C TYR A 326 -7.20 6.68 -8.53
N ILE A 327 -8.38 6.06 -8.47
CA ILE A 327 -8.71 5.03 -7.50
C ILE A 327 -9.16 3.78 -8.26
N SER A 328 -8.68 2.60 -7.85
CA SER A 328 -9.23 1.32 -8.32
C SER A 328 -9.77 0.47 -7.17
N ALA A 329 -10.83 -0.29 -7.45
CA ALA A 329 -11.50 -1.17 -6.49
C ALA A 329 -12.05 -2.41 -7.19
N GLY A 330 -11.96 -3.57 -6.55
CA GLY A 330 -12.66 -4.78 -6.95
C GLY A 330 -14.05 -4.89 -6.30
N THR A 331 -15.08 -5.26 -7.07
CA THR A 331 -16.45 -5.34 -6.52
C THR A 331 -16.64 -6.46 -5.50
N ALA A 332 -15.75 -7.46 -5.51
CA ALA A 332 -15.77 -8.60 -4.60
C ALA A 332 -14.82 -8.42 -3.39
N GLU A 333 -14.16 -7.26 -3.23
CA GLU A 333 -13.21 -6.99 -2.15
C GLU A 333 -13.89 -6.44 -0.88
N ALA A 334 -13.31 -6.74 0.29
CA ALA A 334 -13.85 -6.34 1.59
C ALA A 334 -13.89 -4.82 1.76
N PHE A 335 -12.96 -4.10 1.12
CA PHE A 335 -12.87 -2.63 1.17
C PHE A 335 -13.75 -1.91 0.14
N TYR A 336 -14.56 -2.63 -0.65
CA TYR A 336 -15.31 -2.01 -1.74
C TYR A 336 -16.14 -0.78 -1.33
N ASP A 337 -16.97 -0.90 -0.29
CA ASP A 337 -17.85 0.20 0.14
C ASP A 337 -17.09 1.38 0.74
N GLU A 338 -15.99 1.14 1.48
CA GLU A 338 -15.16 2.23 2.01
C GLU A 338 -14.44 2.99 0.90
N ILE A 339 -14.03 2.30 -0.18
CA ILE A 339 -13.41 2.94 -1.34
C ILE A 339 -14.43 3.78 -2.12
N LEU A 340 -15.66 3.28 -2.27
CA LEU A 340 -16.75 4.08 -2.84
C LEU A 340 -17.01 5.34 -2.00
N ALA A 341 -17.04 5.20 -0.67
CA ALA A 341 -17.23 6.33 0.24
C ALA A 341 -16.09 7.35 0.14
N LEU A 342 -14.83 6.89 0.09
CA LEU A 342 -13.67 7.75 -0.15
C LEU A 342 -13.79 8.52 -1.47
N HIS A 343 -14.09 7.83 -2.56
CA HIS A 343 -14.29 8.44 -3.87
C HIS A 343 -15.44 9.48 -3.85
N HIS A 344 -16.57 9.14 -3.25
CA HIS A 344 -17.70 10.07 -3.12
C HIS A 344 -17.35 11.30 -2.28
N ALA A 345 -16.59 11.14 -1.20
CA ALA A 345 -16.12 12.25 -0.39
C ALA A 345 -15.15 13.17 -1.16
N MET A 346 -14.19 12.61 -1.90
CA MET A 346 -13.30 13.38 -2.78
C MET A 346 -14.06 14.13 -3.86
N LYS A 347 -15.01 13.46 -4.53
CA LYS A 347 -15.84 14.06 -5.58
C LYS A 347 -16.72 15.18 -5.03
N ARG A 348 -17.32 14.98 -3.85
CA ARG A 348 -18.12 15.99 -3.13
C ARG A 348 -17.28 17.23 -2.84
N ASP A 349 -16.03 17.05 -2.42
CA ASP A 349 -15.12 18.14 -2.09
C ASP A 349 -14.52 18.83 -3.33
N GLY A 350 -14.77 18.31 -4.54
CA GLY A 350 -14.33 18.91 -5.82
C GLY A 350 -12.98 18.42 -6.33
N VAL A 351 -12.43 17.32 -5.79
CA VAL A 351 -11.19 16.71 -6.29
C VAL A 351 -11.41 16.12 -7.69
N ASP A 352 -10.43 16.27 -8.57
CA ASP A 352 -10.38 15.57 -9.87
C ASP A 352 -10.05 14.09 -9.65
N VAL A 353 -11.05 13.33 -9.23
CA VAL A 353 -10.94 11.91 -8.88
C VAL A 353 -11.61 11.03 -9.94
N GLN A 354 -10.89 10.00 -10.39
CA GLN A 354 -11.41 8.92 -11.22
C GLN A 354 -11.51 7.63 -10.40
N LEU A 355 -12.59 6.89 -10.57
CA LEU A 355 -12.78 5.57 -9.96
C LEU A 355 -12.89 4.51 -11.05
N ARG A 356 -12.09 3.46 -10.93
CA ARG A 356 -12.14 2.25 -11.73
C ARG A 356 -12.61 1.07 -10.87
N THR A 357 -13.84 0.62 -11.11
CA THR A 357 -14.37 -0.60 -10.50
C THR A 357 -14.13 -1.80 -11.43
N LEU A 358 -13.57 -2.87 -10.87
CA LEU A 358 -13.29 -4.12 -11.56
C LEU A 358 -14.26 -5.19 -11.06
N ASP A 359 -15.16 -5.61 -11.94
CA ASP A 359 -16.20 -6.57 -11.55
C ASP A 359 -15.61 -7.95 -11.21
N GLY A 360 -16.03 -8.51 -10.07
CA GLY A 360 -15.56 -9.79 -9.56
C GLY A 360 -14.11 -9.79 -9.03
N ALA A 361 -13.38 -8.68 -9.10
CA ALA A 361 -12.02 -8.61 -8.57
C ALA A 361 -12.02 -8.55 -7.03
N THR A 362 -11.05 -9.21 -6.42
CA THR A 362 -10.80 -9.20 -4.98
C THR A 362 -9.66 -8.25 -4.61
N HIS A 363 -9.39 -8.11 -3.30
CA HIS A 363 -8.52 -7.06 -2.77
C HIS A 363 -7.11 -7.09 -3.37
N SER A 364 -6.65 -5.99 -3.96
CA SER A 364 -5.32 -5.90 -4.56
C SER A 364 -5.03 -7.03 -5.57
N ASP A 365 -6.05 -7.58 -6.26
CA ASP A 365 -5.89 -8.69 -7.22
C ASP A 365 -4.75 -8.47 -8.22
N PHE A 366 -4.58 -7.22 -8.65
CA PHE A 366 -3.57 -6.82 -9.61
C PHE A 366 -2.13 -6.90 -9.06
N VAL A 367 -1.92 -6.71 -7.75
CA VAL A 367 -0.59 -6.77 -7.09
C VAL A 367 0.06 -8.17 -7.21
N TRP A 368 -0.77 -9.20 -7.40
CA TRP A 368 -0.34 -10.59 -7.29
C TRP A 368 -0.16 -11.31 -8.63
N LEU A 369 -0.25 -10.59 -9.75
CA LEU A 369 -0.30 -11.20 -11.08
C LEU A 369 1.05 -11.68 -11.63
N ASP A 370 2.17 -11.26 -11.03
CA ASP A 370 3.52 -11.66 -11.46
C ASP A 370 4.13 -12.81 -10.63
N ARG A 371 3.32 -13.53 -9.86
CA ARG A 371 3.78 -14.81 -9.31
C ARG A 371 3.62 -15.88 -10.38
N ASN A 372 4.72 -16.31 -11.00
CA ASN A 372 4.80 -17.44 -11.96
C ASN A 372 4.12 -18.73 -11.45
N GLU A 373 3.83 -18.83 -10.16
CA GLU A 373 3.00 -19.87 -9.54
C GLU A 373 1.52 -19.81 -9.98
N ILE A 374 1.11 -18.74 -10.66
CA ILE A 374 -0.28 -18.39 -10.96
C ILE A 374 -0.39 -17.81 -12.37
N ASP A 375 0.05 -18.58 -13.38
CA ASP A 375 -0.35 -18.33 -14.76
C ASP A 375 -1.90 -18.28 -14.83
N SER A 376 -2.42 -17.19 -15.40
CA SER A 376 -3.84 -17.00 -15.74
C SER A 376 -4.84 -16.66 -14.61
N MET A 377 -4.49 -15.88 -13.59
CA MET A 377 -5.52 -15.05 -12.93
C MET A 377 -5.82 -13.82 -13.79
N GLY A 378 -6.49 -14.07 -14.92
CA GLY A 378 -6.83 -13.05 -15.90
C GLY A 378 -7.99 -12.22 -15.43
N TRP A 379 -7.74 -10.95 -15.13
CA TRP A 379 -8.61 -9.80 -15.42
C TRP A 379 -7.79 -8.51 -15.40
N THR A 380 -6.98 -8.26 -14.37
CA THR A 380 -6.77 -6.87 -13.93
C THR A 380 -5.46 -6.19 -14.35
N TRP A 381 -4.28 -6.83 -14.37
CA TRP A 381 -3.04 -6.06 -14.63
C TRP A 381 -3.00 -5.47 -16.04
N THR A 382 -3.34 -6.24 -17.08
CA THR A 382 -3.38 -5.69 -18.45
C THR A 382 -4.43 -4.58 -18.58
N ILE A 383 -5.56 -4.69 -17.88
CA ILE A 383 -6.62 -3.67 -17.89
C ILE A 383 -6.16 -2.42 -17.13
N LEU A 384 -5.67 -2.58 -15.89
CA LEU A 384 -5.18 -1.50 -15.06
C LEU A 384 -3.91 -0.86 -15.61
N ARG A 385 -3.08 -1.61 -16.34
CA ARG A 385 -1.97 -1.06 -17.13
C ARG A 385 -2.48 -0.01 -18.09
N LYS A 386 -3.53 -0.33 -18.87
CA LYS A 386 -4.12 0.62 -19.80
C LYS A 386 -4.73 1.83 -19.07
N ASP A 387 -5.49 1.57 -18.01
CA ASP A 387 -6.10 2.64 -17.21
C ASP A 387 -5.03 3.56 -16.59
N PHE A 388 -3.93 2.97 -16.12
CA PHE A 388 -2.78 3.67 -15.57
C PHE A 388 -2.00 4.44 -16.66
N GLU A 389 -1.76 3.86 -17.83
CA GLU A 389 -1.15 4.55 -18.97
C GLU A 389 -1.99 5.77 -19.39
N ASP A 390 -3.32 5.62 -19.42
CA ASP A 390 -4.23 6.71 -19.78
C ASP A 390 -4.28 7.79 -18.69
N PHE A 391 -4.28 7.41 -17.42
CA PHE A 391 -4.14 8.33 -16.29
C PHE A 391 -2.78 9.05 -16.32
N TRP A 392 -1.69 8.33 -16.54
CA TRP A 392 -0.33 8.88 -16.65
C TRP A 392 -0.24 9.89 -17.81
N LYS A 393 -0.83 9.58 -18.97
CA LYS A 393 -0.94 10.52 -20.10
C LYS A 393 -1.73 11.78 -19.71
N ARG A 394 -2.81 11.65 -18.94
CA ARG A 394 -3.60 12.79 -18.47
C ARG A 394 -2.81 13.67 -17.49
N VAL A 395 -2.06 13.05 -16.60
CA VAL A 395 -1.18 13.74 -15.64
C VAL A 395 -0.02 14.42 -16.37
N THR A 396 0.45 13.86 -17.48
CA THR A 396 1.57 14.38 -18.29
C THR A 396 1.21 15.44 -19.32
N ARG A 397 0.01 15.39 -19.92
CA ARG A 397 -0.44 16.32 -20.97
C ARG A 397 -1.09 17.61 -20.45
N GLY A 398 -1.30 17.76 -19.14
CA GLY A 398 -2.02 18.87 -18.54
C GLY A 398 -1.23 20.18 -18.36
N MET A 399 -0.26 20.47 -19.23
CA MET A 399 0.47 21.74 -19.30
C MET A 399 0.24 22.41 -20.65
#